data_AF-A0AAV6D6H1-F1
#
_entry.id   AF-A0AAV6D6H1-F1
#
_cell.length_a   1.000
_cell.length_b   1.000
_cell.length_c   1.000
_cell.angle_alpha   90.00
_cell.angle_beta   90.00
_cell.angle_gamma   90.00
#
_symmetry.space_group_name_H-M   'P 1'
#
loop_
_entity.id
_entity.type
_entity.pdbx_description
1 polymer ?
#
loop_
_entity_poly.entity_id
_entity_poly.type
_entity_poly.pdbx_seq_one_letter_code
_entity_poly.pdbx_strand_id
1 'polypeptide(L)'
;MKNKILQILGLIITVICLSQTANCQTTANGLAVSAEGSLLADTNAPQLFLTVHLFNTSTNEIVVLTKKLNCDFDLDNPNKWICTLGYKDPGVTYQGHLIIPSVSDFSPVTIKPNEEAIITQLVDQSMLLKHLKKETQIAICYAIASDWGSRLGTWSGSIMSKPFVPALKESH
;
A
#
# COMPACT_ATOMS: atom_id res chain seq x y z
N MET A 1 -49.99 -36.09 -30.06
CA MET A 1 -50.49 -35.42 -28.83
C MET A 1 -49.82 -36.06 -27.62
N LYS A 2 -49.17 -35.24 -26.77
CA LYS A 2 -49.07 -35.32 -25.29
C LYS A 2 -48.81 -36.71 -24.66
N ASN A 3 -47.74 -36.95 -23.89
CA ASN A 3 -47.45 -36.26 -22.63
C ASN A 3 -45.98 -36.42 -22.22
N LYS A 4 -45.39 -35.31 -21.75
CA LYS A 4 -44.08 -35.24 -21.11
C LYS A 4 -44.25 -35.51 -19.60
N ILE A 5 -43.44 -36.42 -19.06
CA ILE A 5 -43.18 -36.67 -17.65
C ILE A 5 -41.64 -36.82 -17.62
N LEU A 6 -40.84 -36.07 -16.87
CA LEU A 6 -40.81 -36.01 -15.42
C LEU A 6 -40.00 -34.77 -14.98
N GLN A 7 -40.41 -34.24 -13.83
CA GLN A 7 -39.82 -33.12 -13.11
C GLN A 7 -38.41 -33.45 -12.60
N ILE A 8 -37.48 -32.49 -12.68
CA ILE A 8 -36.36 -32.39 -11.73
C ILE A 8 -36.25 -30.91 -11.32
N LEU A 9 -36.66 -30.64 -10.08
CA LEU A 9 -36.38 -29.38 -9.37
C LEU A 9 -34.87 -29.23 -9.21
N GLY A 10 -34.27 -28.28 -9.91
CA GLY A 10 -32.93 -27.79 -9.61
C GLY A 10 -33.01 -26.74 -8.51
N LEU A 11 -32.76 -27.16 -7.27
CA LEU A 11 -32.61 -26.28 -6.11
C LEU A 11 -31.31 -25.46 -6.28
N ILE A 12 -31.42 -24.20 -6.71
CA ILE A 12 -30.27 -23.29 -6.76
C ILE A 12 -30.04 -22.76 -5.34
N ILE A 13 -29.08 -23.35 -4.63
CA ILE A 13 -28.54 -22.76 -3.40
C ILE A 13 -27.52 -21.71 -3.83
N THR A 14 -27.95 -20.45 -3.93
CA THR A 14 -27.01 -19.32 -3.97
C THR A 14 -26.44 -19.12 -2.57
N VAL A 15 -25.21 -19.59 -2.35
CA VAL A 15 -24.40 -19.22 -1.19
C VAL A 15 -24.07 -17.74 -1.32
N ILE A 16 -24.77 -16.89 -0.59
CA ILE A 16 -24.43 -15.48 -0.43
C ILE A 16 -23.22 -15.43 0.50
N CYS A 17 -22.02 -15.55 -0.06
CA CYS A 17 -20.81 -15.14 0.63
C CYS A 17 -20.81 -13.61 0.70
N LEU A 18 -21.25 -13.07 1.83
CA LEU A 18 -20.93 -11.71 2.27
C LEU A 18 -19.41 -11.61 2.42
N SER A 19 -18.74 -11.30 1.32
CA SER A 19 -17.31 -11.04 1.29
C SER A 19 -17.09 -9.55 1.54
N GLN A 20 -16.34 -9.26 2.59
CA GLN A 20 -15.91 -7.92 2.97
C GLN A 20 -15.18 -7.28 1.78
N THR A 21 -15.51 -6.02 1.50
CA THR A 21 -15.04 -5.28 0.34
C THR A 21 -13.60 -4.80 0.50
N ALA A 22 -12.64 -5.72 0.35
CA ALA A 22 -11.25 -5.37 0.05
C ALA A 22 -11.16 -4.92 -1.41
N ASN A 23 -11.38 -3.62 -1.66
CA ASN A 23 -11.49 -3.08 -3.00
C ASN A 23 -10.11 -2.75 -3.59
N CYS A 24 -9.55 -3.72 -4.31
CA CYS A 24 -8.33 -3.61 -5.10
C CYS A 24 -8.49 -2.61 -6.28
N GLN A 25 -7.56 -1.66 -6.42
CA GLN A 25 -7.38 -0.87 -7.65
C GLN A 25 -6.27 -1.53 -8.47
N THR A 26 -6.62 -2.10 -9.63
CA THR A 26 -5.66 -2.71 -10.55
C THR A 26 -4.97 -1.64 -11.40
N THR A 27 -3.64 -1.54 -11.36
CA THR A 27 -2.87 -0.78 -12.37
C THR A 27 -1.59 -1.46 -12.85
N ALA A 28 -1.45 -1.45 -14.17
CA ALA A 28 -0.30 -1.61 -15.07
C ALA A 28 0.62 -2.85 -14.99
N ASN A 29 1.11 -3.31 -13.84
CA ASN A 29 2.22 -4.29 -13.82
C ASN A 29 2.02 -5.40 -12.77
N GLY A 30 0.78 -5.87 -12.59
CA GLY A 30 0.53 -7.04 -11.75
C GLY A 30 0.61 -6.82 -10.24
N LEU A 31 0.90 -5.60 -9.79
CA LEU A 31 0.91 -5.23 -8.38
C LEU A 31 -0.33 -4.41 -8.06
N ALA A 32 -0.99 -4.73 -6.95
CA ALA A 32 -2.05 -3.91 -6.36
C ALA A 32 -1.60 -3.37 -5.02
N VAL A 33 -2.12 -2.19 -4.65
CA VAL A 33 -1.85 -1.58 -3.34
C VAL A 33 -3.16 -1.26 -2.61
N SER A 34 -3.18 -1.61 -1.33
CA SER A 34 -4.13 -1.08 -0.36
C SER A 34 -3.38 -0.62 0.88
N ALA A 35 -3.99 0.26 1.65
CA ALA A 35 -3.36 0.78 2.85
C ALA A 35 -4.41 1.12 3.90
N GLU A 36 -3.97 1.07 5.14
CA GLU A 36 -4.71 1.47 6.32
C GLU A 36 -3.77 2.17 7.30
N GLY A 37 -4.33 2.79 8.33
CA GLY A 37 -3.51 3.43 9.34
C GLY A 37 -4.20 3.66 10.65
N SER A 38 -3.39 3.84 11.69
CA SER A 38 -3.86 4.18 13.02
C SER A 38 -3.07 5.35 13.59
N LEU A 39 -3.78 6.29 14.20
CA LEU A 39 -3.24 7.47 14.86
C LEU A 39 -3.33 7.27 16.37
N LEU A 40 -2.19 7.16 17.04
CA LEU A 40 -2.08 7.34 18.48
C LEU A 40 -1.96 8.84 18.74
N ALA A 41 -3.02 9.43 19.28
CA ALA A 41 -3.11 10.89 19.48
C ALA A 41 -2.69 11.34 20.89
N ASP A 42 -2.34 10.42 21.79
CA ASP A 42 -2.04 10.76 23.17
C ASP A 42 -0.72 11.52 23.33
N THR A 43 -0.69 12.29 24.41
CA THR A 43 -0.24 13.66 24.47
C THR A 43 1.29 13.80 24.59
N ASN A 44 1.84 14.74 23.81
CA ASN A 44 3.25 15.13 23.59
C ASN A 44 3.97 14.52 22.39
N ALA A 45 3.60 13.33 21.92
CA ALA A 45 4.26 12.68 20.77
C ALA A 45 3.27 11.84 19.96
N PRO A 46 2.41 12.46 19.12
CA PRO A 46 1.48 11.70 18.28
C PRO A 46 2.26 10.78 17.35
N GLN A 47 1.70 9.60 17.08
CA GLN A 47 2.28 8.58 16.21
C GLN A 47 1.26 8.11 15.18
N LEU A 48 1.64 8.09 13.92
CA LEU A 48 0.85 7.56 12.82
C LEU A 48 1.51 6.28 12.31
N PHE A 49 0.80 5.17 12.43
CA PHE A 49 1.19 3.89 11.86
C PHE A 49 0.47 3.73 10.54
N LEU A 50 1.22 3.56 9.44
CA LEU A 50 0.70 3.29 8.12
C LEU A 50 1.04 1.84 7.77
N THR A 51 0.03 1.03 7.46
CA THR A 51 0.20 -0.34 6.97
C THR A 51 -0.17 -0.37 5.51
N VAL A 52 0.73 -0.90 4.68
CA VAL A 52 0.59 -0.99 3.22
C VAL A 52 0.65 -2.44 2.82
N HIS A 53 -0.31 -2.84 2.01
CA HIS A 53 -0.41 -4.17 1.43
C HIS A 53 -0.07 -4.10 -0.04
N LEU A 54 0.92 -4.88 -0.46
CA LEU A 54 1.35 -5.03 -1.83
C LEU A 54 0.96 -6.43 -2.31
N PHE A 55 -0.11 -6.53 -3.09
CA PHE A 55 -0.68 -7.81 -3.53
C PHE A 55 -0.31 -8.12 -4.97
N ASN A 56 0.23 -9.32 -5.21
CA ASN A 56 0.55 -9.77 -6.56
C ASN A 56 -0.70 -10.33 -7.27
N THR A 57 -1.22 -9.54 -8.18
CA THR A 57 -2.36 -9.87 -9.06
C THR A 57 -1.95 -10.56 -10.37
N SER A 58 -0.65 -10.76 -10.60
CA SER A 58 -0.14 -11.40 -11.82
C SER A 58 0.09 -12.91 -11.66
N THR A 59 0.42 -13.56 -12.77
CA THR A 59 0.81 -14.98 -12.80
C THR A 59 2.31 -15.20 -12.61
N ASN A 60 3.11 -14.14 -12.50
CA ASN A 60 4.57 -14.20 -12.34
C ASN A 60 4.97 -13.74 -10.95
N GLU A 61 6.15 -14.13 -10.49
CA GLU A 61 6.74 -13.57 -9.27
C GLU A 61 7.08 -12.09 -9.46
N ILE A 62 6.86 -11.29 -8.42
CA ILE A 62 7.26 -9.87 -8.37
C ILE A 62 8.18 -9.69 -7.17
N VAL A 63 9.26 -8.92 -7.30
CA VAL A 63 10.11 -8.56 -6.17
C VAL A 63 9.81 -7.12 -5.76
N VAL A 64 9.51 -6.89 -4.49
CA VAL A 64 9.22 -5.55 -3.92
C VAL A 64 10.19 -5.23 -2.79
N LEU A 65 10.41 -3.94 -2.52
CA LEU A 65 11.17 -3.48 -1.37
C LEU A 65 10.24 -3.22 -0.18
N THR A 66 10.66 -3.61 1.03
CA THR A 66 9.79 -3.60 2.22
C THR A 66 10.37 -2.87 3.43
N LYS A 67 11.65 -2.51 3.42
CA LYS A 67 12.31 -1.80 4.54
C LYS A 67 13.08 -0.57 4.08
N LYS A 68 13.32 0.33 5.04
CA LYS A 68 14.10 1.57 4.89
C LYS A 68 13.72 2.36 3.64
N LEU A 69 12.43 2.40 3.31
CA LEU A 69 11.91 3.19 2.21
C LEU A 69 11.93 4.67 2.58
N ASN A 70 12.14 5.56 1.60
CA ASN A 70 11.87 6.97 1.86
C ASN A 70 10.37 7.14 2.10
N CYS A 71 10.03 8.07 2.98
CA CYS A 71 8.66 8.43 3.32
C CYS A 71 8.57 9.95 3.19
N ASP A 72 7.75 10.40 2.25
CA ASP A 72 7.53 11.82 1.99
C ASP A 72 6.05 12.14 1.92
N PHE A 73 5.65 13.31 2.40
CA PHE A 73 4.27 13.75 2.46
C PHE A 73 4.06 14.98 1.60
N ASP A 74 3.17 14.85 0.61
CA ASP A 74 2.56 15.99 -0.06
C ASP A 74 1.39 16.50 0.81
N LEU A 75 1.55 17.73 1.31
CA LEU A 75 0.65 18.42 2.22
C LEU A 75 -0.09 19.59 1.56
N ASP A 76 -0.01 19.73 0.22
CA ASP A 76 -0.60 20.85 -0.51
C ASP A 76 -2.12 20.95 -0.30
N ASN A 77 -2.77 19.80 -0.08
CA ASN A 77 -4.18 19.74 0.28
C ASN A 77 -4.35 19.43 1.78
N PRO A 78 -4.90 20.36 2.59
CA PRO A 78 -5.04 20.17 4.03
C PRO A 78 -6.06 19.08 4.43
N ASN A 79 -6.93 18.67 3.50
CA ASN A 79 -7.94 17.64 3.72
C ASN A 79 -7.52 16.26 3.19
N LYS A 80 -6.46 16.20 2.38
CA LYS A 80 -5.97 14.97 1.78
C LYS A 80 -4.45 15.00 1.66
N TRP A 81 -3.78 14.14 2.40
CA TRP A 81 -2.34 13.95 2.30
C TRP A 81 -2.01 12.78 1.39
N ILE A 82 -0.90 12.91 0.65
CA ILE A 82 -0.34 11.80 -0.12
C ILE A 82 1.00 11.45 0.49
N CYS A 83 1.11 10.24 1.02
CA CYS A 83 2.38 9.71 1.51
C CYS A 83 2.99 8.84 0.43
N THR A 84 4.17 9.22 -0.06
CA THR A 84 4.96 8.40 -0.99
C THR A 84 5.93 7.55 -0.20
N LEU A 85 5.85 6.23 -0.39
CA LEU A 85 6.79 5.25 0.14
C LEU A 85 7.60 4.63 -1.00
N GLY A 86 8.93 4.70 -0.90
CA GLY A 86 9.84 4.06 -1.83
C GLY A 86 10.91 5.01 -2.37
N TYR A 87 11.29 4.84 -3.64
CA TYR A 87 12.35 5.57 -4.30
C TYR A 87 11.85 6.09 -5.65
N LYS A 88 11.09 7.21 -5.60
CA LYS A 88 10.45 7.82 -6.79
C LYS A 88 11.42 8.65 -7.64
N ASP A 89 12.49 9.12 -7.03
CA ASP A 89 13.52 9.96 -7.65
C ASP A 89 14.81 9.17 -7.87
N PRO A 90 15.72 9.62 -8.75
CA PRO A 90 16.98 8.93 -9.06
C PRO A 90 17.93 8.75 -7.87
N GLY A 91 17.60 9.35 -6.72
CA GLY A 91 18.27 9.16 -5.44
C GLY A 91 18.94 10.43 -4.90
N VAL A 92 19.55 10.32 -3.73
CA VAL A 92 20.25 11.44 -3.08
C VAL A 92 21.65 11.57 -3.66
N THR A 93 21.96 12.75 -4.19
CA THR A 93 23.31 13.10 -4.61
C THR A 93 24.07 13.82 -3.51
N TYR A 94 25.31 13.43 -3.24
CA TYR A 94 26.25 14.15 -2.38
C TYR A 94 27.48 14.56 -3.19
N GLN A 95 27.77 15.86 -3.23
CA GLN A 95 28.88 16.43 -4.01
C GLN A 95 28.87 16.00 -5.49
N GLY A 96 27.67 15.85 -6.08
CA GLY A 96 27.51 15.41 -7.47
C GLY A 96 27.59 13.89 -7.67
N HIS A 97 27.85 13.10 -6.63
CA HIS A 97 27.84 11.64 -6.69
C HIS A 97 26.52 11.09 -6.17
N LEU A 98 25.93 10.14 -6.91
CA LEU A 98 24.75 9.42 -6.44
C LEU A 98 25.15 8.49 -5.29
N ILE A 99 24.51 8.64 -4.13
CA ILE A 99 24.67 7.74 -2.99
C ILE A 99 23.83 6.48 -3.27
N ILE A 100 24.47 5.31 -3.23
CA ILE A 100 23.83 4.03 -3.47
C ILE A 100 23.83 3.21 -2.15
N PRO A 101 22.68 3.01 -1.51
CA PRO A 101 22.58 2.14 -0.34
C PRO A 101 22.70 0.66 -0.72
N SER A 102 22.94 -0.22 0.27
CA SER A 102 23.02 -1.65 0.02
C SER A 102 21.65 -2.23 -0.32
N VAL A 103 21.59 -3.24 -1.19
CA VAL A 103 20.35 -3.99 -1.48
C VAL A 103 19.76 -4.60 -0.21
N SER A 104 20.61 -5.06 0.70
CA SER A 104 20.20 -5.66 1.98
C SER A 104 19.47 -4.68 2.90
N ASP A 105 19.70 -3.38 2.72
CA ASP A 105 19.04 -2.33 3.51
C ASP A 105 17.54 -2.26 3.22
N PHE A 106 17.14 -2.63 2.00
CA PHE A 106 15.76 -2.50 1.53
C PHE A 106 14.89 -3.73 1.73
N SER A 107 15.50 -4.87 2.10
CA SER A 107 14.83 -6.16 2.28
C SER A 107 13.91 -6.50 1.09
N PRO A 108 14.48 -6.82 -0.09
CA PRO A 108 13.70 -7.28 -1.23
C PRO A 108 12.95 -8.56 -0.86
N VAL A 109 11.66 -8.60 -1.17
CA VAL A 109 10.77 -9.73 -0.93
C VAL A 109 10.15 -10.14 -2.25
N THR A 110 10.32 -11.41 -2.61
CA THR A 110 9.61 -12.02 -3.73
C THR A 110 8.20 -12.41 -3.29
N ILE A 111 7.19 -11.86 -3.95
CA ILE A 111 5.77 -12.21 -3.79
C ILE A 111 5.34 -13.09 -4.95
N LYS A 112 4.86 -14.30 -4.66
CA LYS A 112 4.32 -15.21 -5.68
C LYS A 112 2.92 -14.77 -6.12
N PRO A 113 2.36 -15.34 -7.20
CA PRO A 113 0.98 -15.09 -7.59
C PRO A 113 0.01 -15.27 -6.43
N ASN A 114 -0.85 -14.26 -6.22
CA ASN A 114 -1.82 -14.20 -5.12
C ASN A 114 -1.22 -14.17 -3.70
N GLU A 115 0.05 -13.80 -3.54
CA GLU A 115 0.64 -13.46 -2.24
C GLU A 115 0.66 -11.94 -2.02
N GLU A 116 0.75 -11.56 -0.74
CA GLU A 116 0.94 -10.17 -0.33
C GLU A 116 2.23 -9.98 0.46
N ALA A 117 2.83 -8.81 0.31
CA ALA A 117 3.83 -8.28 1.23
C ALA A 117 3.21 -7.13 2.02
N ILE A 118 3.54 -7.05 3.32
CA ILE A 118 3.02 -6.02 4.23
C ILE A 118 4.18 -5.13 4.69
N ILE A 119 3.99 -3.82 4.59
CA ILE A 119 4.94 -2.80 5.02
C ILE A 119 4.26 -1.98 6.12
N THR A 120 4.92 -1.85 7.28
CA THR A 120 4.47 -0.94 8.35
C THR A 120 5.45 0.21 8.48
N GLN A 121 4.97 1.43 8.27
CA GLN A 121 5.72 2.66 8.44
C GLN A 121 5.22 3.41 9.67
N LEU A 122 6.12 3.63 10.62
CA LEU A 122 5.90 4.57 11.72
C LEU A 122 6.26 5.98 11.25
N VAL A 123 5.33 6.90 11.43
CA VAL A 123 5.57 8.35 11.32
C VAL A 123 5.46 8.89 12.73
N ASP A 124 6.57 9.37 13.27
CA ASP A 124 6.71 9.98 14.60
C ASP A 124 7.13 11.46 14.51
N GLN A 125 7.03 12.03 13.31
CA GLN A 125 7.32 13.43 13.02
C GLN A 125 6.26 14.33 13.68
N SER A 126 6.46 14.63 14.96
CA SER A 126 5.50 15.35 15.79
C SER A 126 5.05 16.69 15.20
N MET A 127 5.90 17.40 14.45
CA MET A 127 5.53 18.66 13.78
C MET A 127 4.56 18.43 12.62
N LEU A 128 4.77 17.40 11.79
CA LEU A 128 3.86 17.03 10.71
C LEU A 128 2.52 16.60 11.30
N LEU A 129 2.55 15.74 12.33
CA LEU A 129 1.34 15.16 12.93
C LEU A 129 0.51 16.16 13.73
N LYS A 130 1.08 17.27 14.22
CA LYS A 130 0.32 18.38 14.83
C LYS A 130 -0.72 19.00 13.89
N HIS A 131 -0.51 18.90 12.58
CA HIS A 131 -1.42 19.44 11.57
C HIS A 131 -2.43 18.42 11.05
N LEU A 132 -2.31 17.15 11.45
CA LEU A 132 -3.22 16.09 11.03
C LEU A 132 -4.58 16.28 11.74
N LYS A 133 -5.64 16.45 10.96
CA LYS A 133 -7.01 16.57 11.48
C LYS A 133 -7.67 15.20 11.51
N LYS A 134 -8.67 15.04 12.37
CA LYS A 134 -9.43 13.79 12.55
C LYS A 134 -10.02 13.24 11.23
N GLU A 135 -10.36 14.10 10.30
CA GLU A 135 -10.97 13.72 9.01
C GLU A 135 -10.03 13.85 7.81
N THR A 136 -8.73 14.13 8.05
CA THR A 136 -7.75 14.17 6.97
C THR A 136 -7.65 12.79 6.33
N GLN A 137 -7.91 12.73 5.02
CA GLN A 137 -7.71 11.52 4.24
C GLN A 137 -6.22 11.34 3.92
N ILE A 138 -5.75 10.11 3.91
CA ILE A 138 -4.41 9.73 3.51
C ILE A 138 -4.50 8.75 2.36
N ALA A 139 -3.75 8.99 1.29
CA ALA A 139 -3.48 8.00 0.25
C ALA A 139 -2.00 7.62 0.29
N ILE A 140 -1.68 6.34 0.14
CA ILE A 140 -0.30 5.87 0.06
C ILE A 140 0.06 5.60 -1.39
N CYS A 141 1.16 6.17 -1.84
CA CYS A 141 1.77 5.92 -3.13
C CYS A 141 3.03 5.07 -2.93
N TYR A 142 3.00 3.80 -3.34
CA TYR A 142 4.21 2.99 -3.44
C TYR A 142 4.88 3.26 -4.79
N ALA A 143 6.12 3.72 -4.78
CA ALA A 143 6.81 4.12 -6.01
C ALA A 143 8.27 3.67 -6.03
N ILE A 144 8.68 3.03 -7.12
CA ILE A 144 10.07 2.65 -7.40
C ILE A 144 10.38 3.11 -8.82
N ALA A 145 11.31 4.06 -8.96
CA ALA A 145 11.79 4.52 -10.25
C ALA A 145 12.52 3.39 -11.00
N SER A 146 12.51 3.46 -12.34
CA SER A 146 13.02 2.40 -13.21
C SER A 146 14.51 2.09 -12.99
N ASP A 147 15.30 3.11 -12.66
CA ASP A 147 16.72 2.99 -12.33
C ASP A 147 16.93 2.19 -11.04
N TRP A 148 16.16 2.47 -9.98
CA TRP A 148 16.16 1.66 -8.76
C TRP A 148 15.67 0.23 -9.00
N GLY A 149 14.56 0.06 -9.73
CA GLY A 149 14.03 -1.26 -10.05
C GLY A 149 15.01 -2.12 -10.85
N SER A 150 15.66 -1.54 -11.87
CA SER A 150 16.68 -2.24 -12.66
C SER A 150 17.92 -2.59 -11.82
N ARG A 151 18.40 -1.67 -10.98
CA ARG A 151 19.58 -1.90 -10.12
C ARG A 151 19.36 -3.00 -9.09
N LEU A 152 18.17 -3.07 -8.51
CA LEU A 152 17.85 -3.98 -7.42
C LEU A 152 17.13 -5.25 -7.89
N GLY A 153 16.81 -5.37 -9.18
CA GLY A 153 16.03 -6.49 -9.72
C GLY A 153 14.60 -6.52 -9.16
N THR A 154 14.00 -5.36 -8.92
CA THR A 154 12.67 -5.23 -8.31
C THR A 154 11.66 -4.61 -9.26
N TRP A 155 10.40 -4.70 -8.86
CA TRP A 155 9.30 -3.97 -9.50
C TRP A 155 9.64 -2.48 -9.62
N SER A 156 9.22 -1.89 -10.74
CA SER A 156 9.30 -0.44 -10.97
C SER A 156 7.97 0.09 -11.50
N GLY A 157 7.67 1.32 -11.10
CA GLY A 157 6.40 1.98 -11.36
C GLY A 157 5.93 2.77 -10.13
N SER A 158 4.69 3.24 -10.22
CA SER A 158 4.01 3.93 -9.13
C SER A 158 2.59 3.41 -9.04
N ILE A 159 2.14 3.08 -7.83
CA ILE A 159 0.77 2.66 -7.57
C ILE A 159 0.25 3.30 -6.29
N MET A 160 -0.99 3.75 -6.31
CA MET A 160 -1.59 4.54 -5.24
C MET A 160 -2.82 3.86 -4.66
N SER A 161 -2.93 3.84 -3.33
CA SER A 161 -4.08 3.32 -2.63
C SER A 161 -5.28 4.25 -2.79
N LYS A 162 -6.48 3.73 -2.53
CA LYS A 162 -7.61 4.61 -2.24
C LYS A 162 -7.31 5.45 -1.00
N PRO A 163 -7.79 6.70 -0.93
CA PRO A 163 -7.70 7.50 0.28
C PRO A 163 -8.49 6.84 1.42
N PHE A 164 -7.96 6.89 2.64
CA PHE A 164 -8.61 6.40 3.85
C PHE A 164 -8.40 7.39 5.01
N VAL A 165 -9.21 7.30 6.06
CA VAL A 165 -9.02 8.09 7.29
C VAL A 165 -8.37 7.19 8.34
N PRO A 166 -7.24 7.57 8.95
CA PRO A 166 -6.61 6.77 10.00
C PRO A 166 -7.53 6.58 11.20
N ALA A 167 -7.58 5.35 11.73
CA ALA A 167 -8.36 5.07 12.93
C ALA A 167 -7.68 5.71 14.16
N LEU A 168 -8.44 6.48 14.93
CA LEU A 168 -7.95 7.01 16.21
C LEU A 168 -7.85 5.87 17.22
N LYS A 169 -6.68 5.71 17.84
CA LYS A 169 -6.46 4.79 18.97
C LYS A 169 -6.19 5.61 20.23
N GLU A 170 -6.94 5.33 21.28
CA GLU A 170 -6.69 5.83 22.62
C GLU A 170 -5.64 4.94 23.28
N SER A 171 -4.62 5.52 23.91
CA SER A 171 -3.78 4.77 24.85
C SER A 171 -4.56 4.61 26.15
N HIS A 172 -4.70 3.36 26.59
CA HIS A 172 -5.12 3.02 27.93
C HIS A 172 -3.90 2.93 28.85
#